data_AF-A0A0B1RXN1-F1
#
_entry.id   AF-A0A0B1RXN1-F1
#
_cell.length_a   1.000
_cell.length_b   1.000
_cell.length_c   1.000
_cell.angle_alpha   90.00
_cell.angle_beta   90.00
_cell.angle_gamma   90.00
#
_symmetry.space_group_name_H-M   'P 1'
#
loop_
_entity.id
_entity.type
_entity.pdbx_description
1 polymer ?
#
loop_
_entity_poly.entity_id
_entity_poly.type
_entity_poly.pdbx_seq_one_letter_code
_entity_poly.pdbx_strand_id
1 'polypeptide(L)'
;MPFIFRLRDTSTADTLFSEAYASIDQGLCYEESNDRENAASMYERALNLINEAEKAKNAKKSELYKNLMEAKPSVANRLKVLEKEIAEGAKDTDTLEKKKNWNYVSTWKVWEKLRLM
;
A
#
# COMPACT_ATOMS: atom_id res chain seq x y z
N MET A 1 -25.57 -34.33 -24.96
CA MET A 1 -24.21 -33.88 -25.37
C MET A 1 -23.62 -33.09 -24.22
N PRO A 2 -22.47 -33.47 -23.63
CA PRO A 2 -21.85 -32.64 -22.62
C PRO A 2 -21.17 -31.45 -23.32
N PHE A 3 -21.63 -30.24 -23.01
CA PHE A 3 -20.94 -29.01 -23.40
C PHE A 3 -19.66 -28.92 -22.58
N ILE A 4 -18.55 -29.40 -23.14
CA ILE A 4 -17.23 -29.19 -22.56
C ILE A 4 -16.89 -27.72 -22.79
N PHE A 5 -17.17 -26.88 -21.79
CA PHE A 5 -16.61 -25.53 -21.72
C PHE A 5 -15.09 -25.68 -21.62
N ARG A 6 -14.39 -25.56 -22.75
CA ARG A 6 -12.95 -25.28 -22.74
C ARG A 6 -12.79 -23.87 -22.19
N LEU A 7 -12.78 -23.72 -20.87
CA LEU A 7 -12.29 -22.50 -20.23
C LEU A 7 -10.92 -22.24 -20.82
N ARG A 8 -10.69 -21.02 -21.31
CA ARG A 8 -9.35 -20.62 -21.78
C ARG A 8 -8.39 -20.89 -20.63
N ASP A 9 -7.25 -21.49 -20.95
CA ASP A 9 -6.12 -21.69 -20.02
C ASP A 9 -5.57 -20.36 -19.43
N THR A 10 -6.18 -19.21 -19.73
CA THR A 10 -5.91 -17.89 -19.15
C THR A 10 -6.65 -17.66 -17.84
N SER A 11 -7.62 -18.50 -17.45
CA SER A 11 -8.47 -18.28 -16.27
C SER A 11 -7.67 -18.02 -14.99
N THR A 12 -6.51 -18.66 -14.81
CA THR A 12 -5.66 -18.42 -13.63
C THR A 12 -4.98 -17.05 -13.68
N ALA A 13 -4.46 -16.65 -14.84
CA ALA A 13 -3.88 -15.33 -15.03
C ALA A 13 -4.94 -14.22 -14.90
N ASP A 14 -6.13 -14.44 -15.46
CA ASP A 14 -7.24 -13.49 -15.41
C ASP A 14 -7.73 -13.26 -13.97
N THR A 15 -7.80 -14.31 -13.14
CA THR A 15 -8.12 -14.17 -11.71
C THR A 15 -7.07 -13.36 -10.97
N LEU A 16 -5.78 -13.67 -11.16
CA LEU A 16 -4.68 -12.96 -10.50
C LEU A 16 -4.60 -11.49 -10.94
N PHE A 17 -4.82 -11.20 -12.23
CA PHE A 17 -4.87 -9.84 -12.74
C PHE A 17 -6.07 -9.07 -12.22
N SER A 18 -7.23 -9.72 -12.09
CA SER A 18 -8.42 -9.10 -11.51
C SER A 18 -8.21 -8.77 -10.02
N GLU A 19 -7.56 -9.67 -9.27
CA GLU A 19 -7.22 -9.43 -7.87
C GLU A 19 -6.17 -8.32 -7.70
N ALA A 20 -5.18 -8.25 -8.61
CA ALA A 20 -4.21 -7.16 -8.64
C ALA A 20 -4.90 -5.80 -8.87
N TYR A 21 -5.87 -5.73 -9.79
CA TYR A 21 -6.68 -4.52 -10.01
C TYR A 21 -7.45 -4.11 -8.74
N ALA A 22 -8.16 -5.05 -8.13
CA ALA A 22 -8.89 -4.78 -6.89
C ALA A 22 -7.97 -4.29 -5.76
N SER A 23 -6.75 -4.84 -5.69
CA SER A 23 -5.75 -4.42 -4.70
C SER A 23 -5.23 -3.01 -4.98
N ILE A 24 -5.04 -2.63 -6.25
CA ILE A 24 -4.66 -1.25 -6.64
C ILE A 24 -5.76 -0.26 -6.26
N ASP A 25 -7.01 -0.57 -6.59
CA ASP A 25 -8.17 0.29 -6.26
C ASP A 25 -8.33 0.45 -4.74
N GLN A 26 -8.11 -0.63 -3.98
CA GLN A 26 -8.14 -0.57 -2.53
C GLN A 26 -6.99 0.26 -1.95
N GLY A 27 -5.80 0.22 -2.58
CA GLY A 27 -4.68 1.10 -2.26
C GLY A 27 -5.07 2.58 -2.39
N LEU A 28 -5.72 2.96 -3.50
CA LEU A 28 -6.22 4.32 -3.71
C LEU A 28 -7.22 4.76 -2.63
N CYS A 29 -8.16 3.88 -2.26
CA CYS A 29 -9.13 4.17 -1.19
C CYS A 29 -8.45 4.42 0.17
N TYR A 30 -7.37 3.69 0.48
CA TYR A 30 -6.60 3.92 1.70
C TYR A 30 -5.83 5.24 1.66
N GLU A 31 -5.31 5.63 0.49
CA GLU A 31 -4.70 6.95 0.31
C GLU A 31 -5.70 8.09 0.52
N GLU A 32 -6.93 7.96 0.03
CA GLU A 32 -8.02 8.92 0.30
C GLU A 32 -8.36 9.01 1.80
N SER A 33 -8.26 7.89 2.51
CA SER A 33 -8.46 7.80 3.96
C SER A 33 -7.23 8.25 4.76
N ASN A 34 -6.16 8.69 4.09
CA ASN A 34 -4.87 9.07 4.67
C ASN A 34 -4.17 7.94 5.45
N ASP A 35 -4.53 6.69 5.18
CA ASP A 35 -3.93 5.49 5.76
C ASP A 35 -2.82 4.98 4.84
N ARG A 36 -1.66 5.63 4.94
CA ARG A 36 -0.53 5.38 4.04
C ARG A 36 0.09 4.00 4.22
N GLU A 37 0.07 3.46 5.43
CA GLU A 37 0.64 2.13 5.73
C GLU A 37 -0.16 1.01 5.04
N ASN A 38 -1.49 1.06 5.16
CA ASN A 38 -2.35 0.08 4.50
C ASN A 38 -2.37 0.27 2.98
N ALA A 39 -2.28 1.52 2.49
CA ALA A 39 -2.12 1.79 1.06
C ALA A 39 -0.86 1.13 0.49
N ALA A 40 0.30 1.31 1.15
CA ALA A 40 1.55 0.70 0.73
C ALA A 40 1.46 -0.84 0.68
N SER A 41 0.84 -1.46 1.69
CA SER A 41 0.65 -2.91 1.74
C SER A 41 -0.22 -3.43 0.59
N MET A 42 -1.28 -2.72 0.21
CA MET A 42 -2.13 -3.10 -0.92
C MET A 42 -1.41 -2.97 -2.27
N TYR A 43 -0.61 -1.93 -2.46
CA TYR A 43 0.21 -1.78 -3.66
C TYR A 43 1.30 -2.85 -3.77
N GLU A 44 1.92 -3.22 -2.64
CA GLU A 44 2.89 -4.32 -2.61
C GLU A 44 2.22 -5.66 -2.98
N ARG A 45 1.05 -5.94 -2.40
CA ARG A 45 0.25 -7.12 -2.74
C ARG A 45 -0.08 -7.16 -4.23
N ALA A 46 -0.51 -6.03 -4.79
CA ALA A 46 -0.80 -5.94 -6.22
C ALA A 46 0.42 -6.31 -7.07
N LEU A 47 1.61 -5.77 -6.77
CA LEU A 47 2.84 -6.10 -7.52
C LEU A 47 3.23 -7.57 -7.43
N ASN A 48 3.04 -8.19 -6.26
CA ASN A 48 3.29 -9.63 -6.08
C ASN A 48 2.33 -10.47 -6.92
N LEU A 49 1.04 -10.15 -6.92
CA LEU A 49 0.04 -10.81 -7.76
C LEU A 49 0.34 -10.66 -9.25
N ILE A 50 0.79 -9.48 -9.70
CA ILE A 50 1.23 -9.26 -11.10
C ILE A 50 2.39 -10.20 -11.46
N ASN A 51 3.40 -10.31 -10.59
CA ASN A 51 4.55 -11.18 -10.81
C ASN A 51 4.17 -12.68 -10.82
N GLU A 52 3.18 -13.08 -10.03
CA GLU A 52 2.64 -14.45 -10.05
C GLU A 52 1.81 -14.71 -11.32
N ALA A 53 0.98 -13.75 -11.72
CA ALA A 53 0.18 -13.83 -12.94
C ALA A 53 1.05 -13.93 -14.20
N GLU A 54 2.20 -13.23 -14.23
CA GLU A 54 3.17 -13.34 -15.33
C GLU A 54 3.75 -14.76 -15.51
N LYS A 55 3.85 -15.53 -14.42
CA LYS A 55 4.34 -16.92 -14.43
C LYS A 55 3.27 -17.92 -14.88
N ALA A 56 2.00 -17.51 -14.94
CA ALA A 56 0.90 -18.38 -15.33
C ALA A 56 0.95 -18.72 -16.84
N LYS A 57 0.46 -19.91 -17.19
CA LYS A 57 0.36 -20.34 -18.60
C LYS A 57 -0.57 -19.40 -19.36
N ASN A 58 -0.18 -19.01 -20.58
CA ASN A 58 -0.95 -18.12 -21.44
C ASN A 58 -1.23 -16.70 -20.89
N ALA A 59 -0.48 -16.21 -19.88
CA ALA A 59 -0.68 -14.87 -19.31
C ALA A 59 -0.73 -13.75 -20.36
N LYS A 60 0.12 -13.82 -21.40
CA LYS A 60 0.17 -12.85 -22.51
C LYS A 60 -1.06 -12.83 -23.42
N LYS A 61 -1.94 -13.83 -23.33
CA LYS A 61 -3.20 -13.90 -24.08
C LYS A 61 -4.37 -13.26 -23.32
N SER A 62 -4.17 -12.93 -22.04
CA SER A 62 -5.14 -12.18 -21.27
C SER A 62 -5.26 -10.77 -21.84
N GLU A 63 -6.49 -10.27 -21.95
CA GLU A 63 -6.75 -8.87 -22.32
C GLU A 63 -6.25 -7.91 -21.24
N LEU A 64 -6.29 -8.34 -19.97
CA LEU A 64 -5.87 -7.56 -18.80
C LEU A 64 -4.34 -7.40 -18.75
N TYR A 65 -3.59 -8.33 -19.35
CA TYR A 65 -2.12 -8.32 -19.31
C TYR A 65 -1.52 -7.00 -19.80
N LYS A 66 -2.01 -6.45 -20.92
CA LYS A 66 -1.42 -5.24 -21.51
C LYS A 66 -1.58 -4.03 -20.59
N ASN A 67 -2.82 -3.77 -20.17
CA ASN A 67 -3.15 -2.62 -19.34
C ASN A 67 -2.43 -2.67 -17.99
N LEU A 68 -2.37 -3.87 -17.39
CA LEU A 68 -1.74 -4.06 -16.09
C LEU A 68 -0.21 -3.94 -16.17
N MET A 69 0.40 -4.40 -17.26
CA MET A 69 1.85 -4.24 -17.49
C MET A 69 2.25 -2.79 -17.76
N GLU A 70 1.39 -2.02 -18.41
CA GLU A 70 1.57 -0.56 -18.55
C GLU A 70 1.41 0.17 -17.21
N ALA A 71 0.48 -0.27 -16.37
CA ALA A 71 0.26 0.32 -15.04
C ALA A 71 1.32 -0.09 -14.00
N LYS A 72 1.94 -1.26 -14.14
CA LYS A 72 2.96 -1.80 -13.23
C LYS A 72 4.06 -0.81 -12.82
N PRO A 73 4.77 -0.13 -13.75
CA PRO A 73 5.79 0.86 -13.37
C PRO A 73 5.21 2.06 -12.63
N SER A 74 3.96 2.45 -12.94
CA SER A 74 3.27 3.53 -12.23
C SER A 74 3.01 3.17 -10.78
N VAL A 75 2.47 1.96 -10.54
CA VAL A 75 2.20 1.43 -9.19
C VAL A 75 3.50 1.30 -8.39
N ALA A 76 4.58 0.80 -9.00
CA ALA A 76 5.89 0.70 -8.35
C ALA A 76 6.49 2.07 -7.99
N ASN A 77 6.29 3.09 -8.84
CA ASN A 77 6.69 4.45 -8.52
C ASN A 77 5.86 5.03 -7.38
N ARG A 78 4.54 4.82 -7.36
CA ARG A 78 3.68 5.32 -6.28
C ARG A 78 4.05 4.70 -4.94
N LEU A 79 4.31 3.39 -4.91
CA LEU A 79 4.78 2.69 -3.70
C LEU A 79 6.06 3.32 -3.15
N LYS A 80 7.07 3.61 -3.99
CA LYS A 80 8.30 4.30 -3.56
C LYS A 80 8.05 5.70 -3.00
N VAL A 81 7.08 6.42 -3.54
CA VAL A 81 6.71 7.75 -3.03
C VAL A 81 6.03 7.61 -1.67
N LEU A 82 5.10 6.66 -1.53
CA LEU A 82 4.43 6.37 -0.26
C LEU A 82 5.42 5.95 0.83
N GLU A 83 6.39 5.08 0.53
CA GLU A 83 7.44 4.70 1.48
C GLU A 83 8.24 5.91 2.00
N LYS A 84 8.51 6.88 1.13
CA LYS A 84 9.17 8.14 1.52
C LYS A 84 8.26 9.01 2.37
N GLU A 85 7.00 9.17 1.99
CA GLU A 85 6.00 9.94 2.73
C GLU A 85 5.78 9.36 4.15
N ILE A 86 5.77 8.03 4.29
CA ILE A 86 5.69 7.34 5.59
C ILE A 86 6.94 7.63 6.43
N ALA A 87 8.14 7.51 5.82
CA ALA A 87 9.40 7.79 6.50
C ALA A 87 9.56 9.27 6.93
N GLU A 88 8.99 10.19 6.18
CA GLU A 88 8.96 11.63 6.50
C GLU A 88 7.90 11.95 7.57
N GLY A 89 6.68 11.41 7.43
CA GLY A 89 5.60 11.58 8.40
C GLY A 89 5.94 11.04 9.80
N ALA A 90 6.73 9.97 9.88
CA ALA A 90 7.22 9.43 11.15
C ALA A 90 8.17 10.39 11.91
N LYS A 91 8.87 11.29 11.20
CA LYS A 91 9.77 12.27 11.84
C LYS A 91 9.00 13.43 12.47
N ASP A 92 7.90 13.82 11.86
CA ASP A 92 7.05 14.90 12.35
C ASP A 92 6.26 14.50 13.59
N THR A 93 5.79 13.24 13.67
CA THR A 93 5.11 12.71 14.86
C THR A 93 6.07 12.59 16.05
N ASP A 94 7.29 12.08 15.85
CA ASP A 94 8.30 11.96 16.92
C ASP A 94 8.76 13.33 17.46
N THR A 95 8.86 14.35 16.61
CA THR A 95 9.17 15.71 17.07
C THR A 95 8.01 16.38 17.82
N LEU A 96 6.76 16.11 17.43
CA LEU A 96 5.57 16.60 18.14
C LEU A 96 5.40 15.92 19.51
N GLU A 97 5.65 14.62 19.61
CA GLU A 97 5.61 13.89 20.87
C GLU A 97 6.73 14.32 21.82
N LYS A 98 7.97 14.48 21.33
CA LYS A 98 9.08 15.01 22.13
C LYS A 98 8.80 16.43 22.62
N LYS A 99 8.19 17.30 21.81
CA LYS A 99 7.77 18.65 22.23
C LYS A 99 6.69 18.61 23.32
N LYS A 100 5.66 17.77 23.16
CA LYS A 100 4.61 17.61 24.19
C LYS A 100 5.20 17.09 25.50
N ASN A 101 6.07 16.09 25.43
CA ASN A 101 6.71 15.49 26.59
C ASN A 101 7.66 16.48 27.28
N TRP A 102 8.46 17.24 26.52
CA TRP A 102 9.32 18.29 27.07
C TRP A 102 8.52 19.39 27.78
N ASN A 103 7.38 19.79 27.21
CA ASN A 103 6.51 20.80 27.82
C ASN A 103 5.82 20.28 29.10
N TYR A 104 5.47 19.00 29.14
CA TYR A 104 4.95 18.36 30.34
C TYR A 104 6.04 18.27 31.43
N VAL A 105 7.23 17.79 31.10
CA VAL A 105 8.34 17.69 32.07
C VAL A 105 8.80 19.07 32.56
N SER A 106 8.82 20.09 31.71
CA SER A 106 9.21 21.44 32.10
C SER A 106 8.19 22.07 33.05
N THR A 107 6.88 21.90 32.78
CA THR A 107 5.83 22.38 33.66
C THR A 107 5.86 21.67 35.01
N TRP A 108 5.94 20.34 35.06
CA TRP A 108 6.05 19.59 36.33
C TRP A 108 7.21 20.05 37.21
N LYS A 109 8.40 20.27 36.63
CA LYS A 109 9.56 20.79 37.38
C LYS A 109 9.32 22.18 37.99
N VAL A 110 8.57 23.04 37.31
CA VAL A 110 8.22 24.38 37.82
C VAL A 110 7.28 24.26 39.01
N TRP A 111 6.25 23.42 38.92
CA TRP A 111 5.31 23.19 40.02
C TRP A 111 5.97 22.52 41.23
N GLU A 112 6.90 21.59 41.02
CA GLU A 112 7.64 20.94 42.10
C GLU A 112 8.56 21.91 42.85
N LYS A 113 9.17 22.86 42.14
CA LYS A 113 9.97 23.93 42.74
C LYS A 113 9.13 24.92 43.55
N LEU A 114 7.91 25.23 43.11
CA LEU A 114 6.93 26.05 43.84
C LEU A 114 6.36 25.34 45.07
N ARG A 115 6.27 24.00 45.06
CA ARG A 115 5.76 23.20 46.17
C ARG A 115 6.74 23.08 47.35
N LEU A 116 8.02 23.34 47.11
CA LEU A 116 9.11 23.26 48.10
C LEU A 116 9.50 24.64 48.68
N MET A 117 8.82 25.72 48.26
CA MET A 117 8.89 27.07 48.84
C MET A 117 7.72 27.30 49.79
#